data_AF-A0A9D7XTC0-F1
#
_entry.id   AF-A0A9D7XTC0-F1
#
_cell.length_a   1.000
_cell.length_b   1.000
_cell.length_c   1.000
_cell.angle_alpha   90.00
_cell.angle_beta   90.00
_cell.angle_gamma   90.00
#
_symmetry.space_group_name_H-M   'P 1'
#
loop_
_entity.id
_entity.type
_entity.pdbx_description
1 polymer ?
#
loop_
_entity_poly.entity_id
_entity_poly.type
_entity_poly.pdbx_seq_one_letter_code
_entity_poly.pdbx_strand_id
1 'polypeptide(L)'
;MSESSRRIDRYGKKYSWIAFHELAGIRQDLGLMDVPWRRFSERTSEVDIDPSFPAPTEKERLFSEDWLNGPQKLLRKWIAQGPVPNASPLLRRETVLGQRGPWIALDGYITQQDKTRGRDIFCFVRAFLAPKKDANALARALKKQSMRGRWLPEKPNEIYAFAGEFPWCSSFGSYPQTVLRFVTERKVIEVMRPRGVALTGKSVESMREALALLRTGKPLPNGFIDASANVKLKRVPVREVREKAVEYKVVIPVCDFHWEGPTIDDEPTGGVFLAKHLAKDMNLRWIPPTRDVADAAGRRATCQTDYGDHSRDNRQTMFFIREDLLQDYLRRKKQVLIWVSWGERGISRSLIKDFEKHREEYGEPFKVFHTVKRLRSTVY
;
A
#
# COMPACT_ATOMS: atom_id res chain seq x y z
N MET A 1 20.06 -5.50 21.24
CA MET A 1 21.14 -4.49 21.30
C MET A 1 22.16 -4.75 20.19
N SER A 2 22.12 -4.01 19.09
CA SER A 2 23.20 -4.06 18.09
C SER A 2 24.42 -3.31 18.63
N GLU A 3 25.63 -3.79 18.32
CA GLU A 3 26.92 -3.23 18.75
C GLU A 3 27.12 -1.73 18.43
N SER A 4 26.29 -1.16 17.55
CA SER A 4 26.35 0.24 17.14
C SER A 4 25.92 1.24 18.22
N SER A 5 25.07 0.84 19.19
CA SER A 5 24.50 1.76 20.18
C SER A 5 25.46 2.18 21.31
N ARG A 6 26.69 1.64 21.35
CA ARG A 6 27.72 1.96 22.34
C ARG A 6 28.85 2.86 21.83
N ARG A 7 28.81 3.31 20.57
CA ARG A 7 29.83 4.23 20.07
C ARG A 7 29.55 5.64 20.60
N ILE A 8 30.40 6.11 21.51
CA ILE A 8 30.41 7.51 21.94
C ILE A 8 30.67 8.38 20.70
N ASP A 9 29.68 9.19 20.33
CA ASP A 9 29.82 10.10 19.21
C ASP A 9 30.78 11.24 19.58
N ARG A 10 31.78 11.47 18.72
CA ARG A 10 32.78 12.53 18.93
C ARG A 10 32.09 13.90 18.89
N TYR A 11 32.52 14.83 19.76
CA TYR A 11 31.97 16.19 19.80
C TYR A 11 31.92 16.86 18.42
N GLY A 12 32.98 16.72 17.61
CA GLY A 12 33.00 17.27 16.25
C GLY A 12 31.86 16.76 15.37
N LYS A 13 31.49 15.48 15.47
CA LYS A 13 30.38 14.89 14.72
C LYS A 13 29.03 15.49 15.12
N LYS A 14 28.82 15.78 16.42
CA LYS A 14 27.61 16.46 16.90
C LYS A 14 27.48 17.87 16.31
N TYR A 15 28.56 18.65 16.31
CA TYR A 15 28.54 19.99 15.70
C TYR A 15 28.35 19.93 14.18
N SER A 16 28.93 18.95 13.51
CA SER A 16 28.67 18.72 12.07
C SER A 16 27.20 18.42 11.79
N TRP A 17 26.52 17.62 12.64
CA TRP A 17 25.09 17.38 12.52
C TRP A 17 24.24 18.63 12.73
N ILE A 18 24.55 19.40 13.78
CA ILE A 18 23.87 20.67 14.05
C ILE A 18 23.99 21.61 12.85
N ALA A 19 25.23 21.84 12.37
CA ALA A 19 25.48 22.69 11.22
C ALA A 19 24.79 22.16 9.94
N PHE A 20 24.76 20.85 9.74
CA PHE A 20 24.08 20.22 8.61
C PHE A 20 22.57 20.50 8.64
N HIS A 21 21.89 20.24 9.76
CA HIS A 21 20.45 20.46 9.86
C HIS A 21 20.08 21.95 9.82
N GLU A 22 20.89 22.82 10.43
CA GLU A 22 20.70 24.28 10.39
C GLU A 22 20.82 24.81 8.94
N LEU A 23 21.89 24.47 8.23
CA LEU A 23 22.08 24.87 6.83
C LEU A 23 21.00 24.29 5.93
N ALA A 24 20.57 23.04 6.16
CA ALA A 24 19.48 22.43 5.42
C ALA A 24 18.16 23.22 5.62
N GLY A 25 17.81 23.54 6.86
CA GLY A 25 16.64 24.36 7.19
C GLY A 25 16.68 25.75 6.54
N ILE A 26 17.80 26.46 6.65
CA ILE A 26 18.00 27.78 6.03
C ILE A 26 17.82 27.70 4.50
N ARG A 27 18.41 26.68 3.85
CA ARG A 27 18.25 26.50 2.40
C ARG A 27 16.82 26.15 2.01
N GLN A 28 16.08 25.43 2.86
CA GLN A 28 14.67 25.14 2.65
C GLN A 28 13.84 26.43 2.66
N ASP A 29 14.03 27.26 3.69
CA ASP A 29 13.28 28.51 3.88
C ASP A 29 13.56 29.52 2.77
N LEU A 30 14.80 29.52 2.24
CA LEU A 30 15.18 30.33 1.08
C LEU A 30 14.70 29.75 -0.26
N GLY A 31 14.04 28.59 -0.28
CA GLY A 31 13.59 27.94 -1.51
C GLY A 31 14.73 27.43 -2.41
N LEU A 32 15.93 27.24 -1.84
CA LEU A 32 17.15 26.84 -2.56
C LEU A 32 17.34 25.32 -2.64
N MET A 33 16.39 24.56 -2.10
CA MET A 33 16.33 23.12 -2.27
C MET A 33 15.54 22.77 -3.52
N ASP A 34 16.28 22.54 -4.61
CA ASP A 34 15.74 21.93 -5.81
C ASP A 34 15.53 20.44 -5.52
N VAL A 35 14.28 19.97 -5.49
CA VAL A 35 13.94 18.56 -5.23
C VAL A 35 13.31 17.96 -6.49
N PRO A 36 14.13 17.44 -7.44
CA PRO A 36 13.62 16.91 -8.70
C PRO A 36 13.18 15.44 -8.59
N TRP A 37 13.51 14.75 -7.49
CA TRP A 37 13.30 13.31 -7.34
C TRP A 37 12.66 12.95 -6.00
N ARG A 38 11.40 12.48 -6.11
CA ARG A 38 10.51 11.95 -5.06
C ARG A 38 10.21 12.92 -3.90
N ARG A 39 8.96 13.39 -3.92
CA ARG A 39 8.22 14.05 -2.83
C ARG A 39 8.78 15.42 -2.41
N PHE A 40 8.05 16.46 -2.81
CA PHE A 40 7.97 17.70 -2.05
C PHE A 40 7.90 17.34 -0.56
N SER A 41 8.82 17.86 0.28
CA SER A 41 8.82 17.76 1.75
C SER A 41 9.40 16.52 2.44
N GLU A 42 10.34 15.77 1.85
CA GLU A 42 11.09 14.79 2.65
C GLU A 42 12.03 15.51 3.64
N ARG A 43 11.76 15.35 4.94
CA ARG A 43 12.69 15.66 6.03
C ARG A 43 13.99 14.90 5.77
N THR A 44 15.14 15.48 6.12
CA THR A 44 16.43 14.78 6.03
C THR A 44 16.32 13.42 6.72
N SER A 45 16.76 12.33 6.07
CA SER A 45 16.63 10.96 6.60
C SER A 45 17.39 10.72 7.90
N GLU A 46 18.34 11.60 8.22
CA GLU A 46 19.20 11.55 9.41
C GLU A 46 18.45 12.10 10.63
N VAL A 47 17.50 11.32 11.16
CA VAL A 47 16.76 11.66 12.38
C VAL A 47 16.83 10.50 13.35
N ASP A 48 17.19 10.80 14.60
CA ASP A 48 17.38 9.81 15.65
C ASP A 48 16.04 9.32 16.21
N ILE A 49 15.32 10.18 16.95
CA ILE A 49 14.07 9.84 17.63
C ILE A 49 12.96 10.79 17.19
N ASP A 50 11.73 10.28 17.07
CA ASP A 50 10.54 11.13 16.93
C ASP A 50 10.29 11.91 18.24
N PRO A 51 10.42 13.26 18.24
CA PRO A 51 10.30 14.08 19.45
C PRO A 51 8.86 14.18 19.97
N SER A 52 7.89 13.63 19.24
CA SER A 52 6.50 13.50 19.71
C SER A 52 6.26 12.25 20.55
N PHE A 53 7.28 11.39 20.66
CA PHE A 53 7.31 10.16 21.47
C PHE A 53 6.05 9.31 21.28
N PRO A 54 5.71 8.93 20.03
CA PRO A 54 4.48 8.19 19.76
C PRO A 54 4.45 6.89 20.54
N ALA A 55 3.32 6.61 21.20
CA ALA A 55 3.15 5.38 21.96
C ALA A 55 2.93 4.16 21.03
N PRO A 56 3.31 2.96 21.49
CA PRO A 56 2.89 1.70 20.87
C PRO A 56 1.36 1.59 20.74
N THR A 57 0.88 0.77 19.80
CA THR A 57 -0.57 0.57 19.64
C THR A 57 -1.12 -0.17 20.85
N GLU A 58 -2.25 0.29 21.39
CA GLU A 58 -2.96 -0.41 22.46
C GLU A 58 -3.34 -1.84 22.01
N LYS A 59 -3.19 -2.81 22.93
CA LYS A 59 -3.39 -4.22 22.63
C LYS A 59 -4.83 -4.66 22.92
N GLU A 60 -5.54 -5.17 21.90
CA GLU A 60 -6.89 -5.73 22.07
C GLU A 60 -7.18 -6.85 21.06
N ARG A 61 -7.60 -8.00 21.56
CA ARG A 61 -8.08 -9.11 20.71
C ARG A 61 -9.53 -8.89 20.32
N LEU A 62 -9.76 -8.25 19.18
CA LEU A 62 -11.11 -8.01 18.66
C LEU A 62 -11.77 -9.25 18.04
N PHE A 63 -10.95 -10.23 17.63
CA PHE A 63 -11.40 -11.41 16.91
C PHE A 63 -10.86 -12.71 17.52
N SER A 64 -11.74 -13.70 17.72
CA SER A 64 -11.38 -14.99 18.33
C SER A 64 -11.71 -16.22 17.48
N GLU A 65 -12.42 -16.07 16.36
CA GLU A 65 -12.78 -17.24 15.55
C GLU A 65 -11.55 -17.89 14.90
N ASP A 66 -11.56 -19.21 14.76
CA ASP A 66 -10.52 -19.97 14.05
C ASP A 66 -10.90 -20.12 12.57
N TRP A 67 -10.27 -19.31 11.70
CA TRP A 67 -10.43 -19.41 10.25
C TRP A 67 -9.68 -20.61 9.65
N LEU A 68 -8.75 -21.20 10.38
CA LEU A 68 -8.00 -22.38 9.95
C LEU A 68 -8.81 -23.66 10.13
N ASN A 69 -9.87 -23.63 10.94
CA ASN A 69 -10.75 -24.78 11.16
C ASN A 69 -11.43 -25.22 9.86
N GLY A 70 -11.66 -26.52 9.72
CA GLY A 70 -12.29 -27.09 8.54
C GLY A 70 -12.12 -28.60 8.51
N PRO A 71 -13.15 -29.37 8.08
CA PRO A 71 -13.19 -30.82 8.21
C PRO A 71 -12.18 -31.55 7.30
N GLN A 72 -11.58 -30.84 6.34
CA GLN A 72 -10.67 -31.46 5.36
C GLN A 72 -9.36 -31.85 6.03
N LYS A 73 -9.04 -33.15 6.09
CA LYS A 73 -7.75 -33.64 6.63
C LYS A 73 -6.56 -33.29 5.72
N LEU A 74 -6.74 -33.42 4.40
CA LEU A 74 -5.70 -33.12 3.41
C LEU A 74 -5.58 -31.60 3.17
N LEU A 75 -4.36 -31.08 3.27
CA LEU A 75 -4.05 -29.65 3.09
C LEU A 75 -4.53 -29.13 1.73
N ARG A 76 -4.26 -29.84 0.63
CA ARG A 76 -4.73 -29.48 -0.72
C ARG A 76 -6.26 -29.33 -0.80
N LYS A 77 -7.00 -30.24 -0.15
CA LYS A 77 -8.48 -30.16 -0.11
C LYS A 77 -8.94 -28.97 0.72
N TRP A 78 -8.27 -28.68 1.83
CA TRP A 78 -8.56 -27.49 2.64
C TRP A 78 -8.28 -26.18 1.88
N ILE A 79 -7.17 -26.10 1.12
CA ILE A 79 -6.89 -24.93 0.26
C ILE A 79 -8.00 -24.77 -0.78
N ALA A 80 -8.38 -25.85 -1.46
CA ALA A 80 -9.41 -25.79 -2.49
C ALA A 80 -10.82 -25.48 -1.93
N GLN A 81 -11.21 -26.06 -0.80
CA GLN A 81 -12.61 -26.15 -0.34
C GLN A 81 -12.86 -25.70 1.11
N GLY A 82 -11.83 -25.25 1.83
CA GLY A 82 -11.96 -24.75 3.20
C GLY A 82 -12.91 -23.57 3.33
N PRO A 83 -13.22 -23.14 4.56
CA PRO A 83 -14.11 -22.02 4.80
C PRO A 83 -13.54 -20.72 4.24
N VAL A 84 -14.43 -19.79 3.89
CA VAL A 84 -14.06 -18.43 3.53
C VAL A 84 -14.13 -17.58 4.80
N PRO A 85 -13.02 -16.94 5.21
CA PRO A 85 -13.00 -15.99 6.33
C PRO A 85 -14.10 -14.93 6.25
N ASN A 86 -14.79 -14.71 7.38
CA ASN A 86 -15.82 -13.68 7.49
C ASN A 86 -15.36 -12.51 8.36
N ALA A 87 -14.86 -11.45 7.73
CA ALA A 87 -14.48 -10.22 8.43
C ALA A 87 -15.67 -9.29 8.76
N SER A 88 -16.90 -9.64 8.39
CA SER A 88 -18.09 -8.78 8.59
C SER A 88 -18.29 -8.31 10.05
N PRO A 89 -18.08 -9.16 11.09
CA PRO A 89 -18.23 -8.75 12.50
C PRO A 89 -17.24 -7.66 12.95
N LEU A 90 -16.18 -7.43 12.19
CA LEU A 90 -15.15 -6.43 12.49
C LEU A 90 -15.37 -5.11 11.77
N LEU A 91 -16.28 -5.05 10.78
CA LEU A 91 -16.51 -3.84 9.99
C LEU A 91 -17.21 -2.73 10.80
N ARG A 92 -18.01 -3.13 11.80
CA ARG A 92 -18.71 -2.25 12.74
C ARG A 92 -18.67 -2.86 14.14
N ARG A 93 -18.31 -2.06 15.14
CA ARG A 93 -18.18 -2.47 16.54
C ARG A 93 -18.86 -1.47 17.46
N GLU A 94 -19.57 -1.96 18.47
CA GLU A 94 -20.21 -1.08 19.46
C GLU A 94 -19.22 -0.61 20.54
N THR A 95 -18.11 -1.33 20.73
CA THR A 95 -17.03 -0.96 21.65
C THR A 95 -15.69 -1.39 21.07
N VAL A 96 -14.67 -0.53 21.21
CA VAL A 96 -13.25 -0.78 20.89
C VAL A 96 -12.42 -0.13 21.99
N LEU A 97 -11.46 -0.85 22.58
CA LEU A 97 -10.61 -0.38 23.70
C LEU A 97 -11.41 0.19 24.88
N GLY A 98 -12.54 -0.44 25.21
CA GLY A 98 -13.48 0.06 26.23
C GLY A 98 -14.22 1.35 25.85
N GLN A 99 -13.93 1.96 24.71
CA GLN A 99 -14.61 3.16 24.22
C GLN A 99 -15.92 2.80 23.52
N ARG A 100 -17.02 3.39 23.98
CA ARG A 100 -18.34 3.18 23.37
C ARG A 100 -18.42 3.84 21.99
N GLY A 101 -18.93 3.10 21.02
CA GLY A 101 -19.10 3.47 19.62
C GLY A 101 -20.54 3.91 19.29
N PRO A 102 -21.01 3.69 18.05
CA PRO A 102 -20.47 2.72 17.08
C PRO A 102 -19.15 3.16 16.39
N TRP A 103 -18.29 2.19 16.12
CA TRP A 103 -16.99 2.32 15.45
C TRP A 103 -17.01 1.60 14.11
N ILE A 104 -16.50 2.24 13.07
CA ILE A 104 -16.43 1.72 11.69
C ILE A 104 -14.96 1.44 11.34
N ALA A 105 -14.66 0.21 10.92
CA ALA A 105 -13.32 -0.13 10.45
C ALA A 105 -13.00 0.61 9.16
N LEU A 106 -11.83 1.23 9.08
CA LEU A 106 -11.28 1.82 7.86
C LEU A 106 -10.16 0.99 7.27
N ASP A 107 -9.40 0.29 8.12
CA ASP A 107 -8.33 -0.62 7.70
C ASP A 107 -8.18 -1.76 8.72
N GLY A 108 -7.60 -2.87 8.28
CA GLY A 108 -7.24 -3.96 9.16
C GLY A 108 -6.48 -5.07 8.47
N TYR A 109 -5.78 -5.87 9.27
CA TYR A 109 -5.05 -7.04 8.84
C TYR A 109 -5.15 -8.12 9.90
N ILE A 110 -5.55 -9.32 9.48
CA ILE A 110 -5.70 -10.47 10.35
C ILE A 110 -4.93 -11.62 9.71
N THR A 111 -4.07 -12.27 10.49
CA THR A 111 -3.40 -13.50 10.07
C THR A 111 -3.54 -14.57 11.13
N GLN A 112 -3.69 -15.81 10.67
CA GLN A 112 -3.69 -17.00 11.50
C GLN A 112 -2.81 -18.05 10.83
N GLN A 113 -2.01 -18.74 11.64
CA GLN A 113 -1.16 -19.82 11.17
C GLN A 113 -1.17 -20.97 12.16
N ASP A 114 -1.22 -22.17 11.58
CA ASP A 114 -1.07 -23.44 12.28
C ASP A 114 -0.01 -24.27 11.56
N LYS A 115 1.16 -24.36 12.20
CA LYS A 115 2.33 -25.08 11.66
C LYS A 115 2.14 -26.59 11.68
N THR A 116 1.36 -27.14 12.63
CA THR A 116 1.14 -28.60 12.71
C THR A 116 0.19 -29.07 11.62
N ARG A 117 -0.85 -28.30 11.30
CA ARG A 117 -1.75 -28.57 10.15
C ARG A 117 -1.22 -28.03 8.82
N GLY A 118 -0.14 -27.24 8.84
CA GLY A 118 0.45 -26.61 7.67
C GLY A 118 -0.44 -25.53 7.02
N ARG A 119 -1.34 -24.91 7.79
CA ARG A 119 -2.35 -23.96 7.30
C ARG A 119 -1.97 -22.52 7.62
N ASP A 120 -2.17 -21.63 6.67
CA ASP A 120 -2.01 -20.18 6.83
C ASP A 120 -3.18 -19.46 6.20
N ILE A 121 -3.66 -18.43 6.87
CA ILE A 121 -4.63 -17.48 6.33
C ILE A 121 -4.16 -16.08 6.69
N PHE A 122 -4.29 -15.18 5.73
CA PHE A 122 -4.34 -13.76 6.02
C PHE A 122 -5.57 -13.12 5.36
N CYS A 123 -6.03 -12.02 5.93
CA CYS A 123 -7.15 -11.23 5.42
C CYS A 123 -6.86 -9.75 5.70
N PHE A 124 -6.85 -8.94 4.65
CA PHE A 124 -6.90 -7.49 4.75
C PHE A 124 -8.36 -7.03 4.78
N VAL A 125 -8.62 -5.94 5.48
CA VAL A 125 -9.84 -5.15 5.41
C VAL A 125 -9.42 -3.75 4.97
N ARG A 126 -9.95 -3.25 3.85
CA ARG A 126 -9.67 -1.88 3.39
C ARG A 126 -10.96 -1.17 3.01
N ALA A 127 -11.13 0.03 3.55
CA ALA A 127 -12.20 0.92 3.14
C ALA A 127 -11.81 1.78 1.94
N PHE A 128 -12.78 2.05 1.09
CA PHE A 128 -12.70 2.99 -0.02
C PHE A 128 -13.91 3.92 0.05
N LEU A 129 -13.69 5.23 -0.07
CA LEU A 129 -14.78 6.19 -0.21
C LEU A 129 -15.00 6.44 -1.69
N ALA A 130 -16.18 6.08 -2.19
CA ALA A 130 -16.55 6.22 -3.59
C ALA A 130 -17.66 7.26 -3.75
N PRO A 131 -17.70 8.03 -4.85
CA PRO A 131 -18.86 8.87 -5.17
C PRO A 131 -20.15 8.06 -5.16
N LYS A 132 -21.22 8.59 -4.57
CA LYS A 132 -22.51 7.89 -4.45
C LYS A 132 -23.06 7.40 -5.80
N LYS A 133 -22.84 8.18 -6.86
CA LYS A 133 -23.21 7.83 -8.25
C LYS A 133 -22.53 6.56 -8.77
N ASP A 134 -21.29 6.30 -8.34
CA ASP A 134 -20.45 5.21 -8.86
C ASP A 134 -20.46 3.98 -7.94
N ALA A 135 -20.87 4.14 -6.68
CA ALA A 135 -20.75 3.13 -5.63
C ALA A 135 -21.41 1.77 -5.99
N ASN A 136 -22.56 1.78 -6.67
CA ASN A 136 -23.23 0.55 -7.12
C ASN A 136 -22.45 -0.16 -8.23
N ALA A 137 -21.93 0.58 -9.20
CA ALA A 137 -21.17 0.01 -10.31
C ALA A 137 -19.82 -0.50 -9.84
N LEU A 138 -19.11 0.28 -9.01
CA LEU A 138 -17.85 -0.10 -8.41
C LEU A 138 -17.98 -1.35 -7.53
N ALA A 139 -18.98 -1.44 -6.65
CA ALA A 139 -19.17 -2.63 -5.82
C ALA A 139 -19.44 -3.89 -6.65
N ARG A 140 -20.16 -3.78 -7.78
CA ARG A 140 -20.35 -4.90 -8.71
C ARG A 140 -19.06 -5.29 -9.42
N ALA A 141 -18.25 -4.31 -9.83
CA ALA A 141 -16.95 -4.55 -10.47
C ALA A 141 -15.99 -5.25 -9.49
N LEU A 142 -15.86 -4.74 -8.26
CA LEU A 142 -15.01 -5.32 -7.20
C LEU A 142 -15.39 -6.77 -6.86
N LYS A 143 -16.69 -7.10 -6.85
CA LYS A 143 -17.14 -8.49 -6.60
C LYS A 143 -16.68 -9.47 -7.68
N LYS A 144 -16.55 -9.02 -8.93
CA LYS A 144 -16.12 -9.85 -10.07
C LYS A 144 -14.60 -9.86 -10.27
N GLN A 145 -13.92 -8.82 -9.80
CA GLN A 145 -12.48 -8.67 -9.93
C GLN A 145 -11.73 -9.68 -9.08
N SER A 146 -10.70 -10.31 -9.67
CA SER A 146 -9.75 -11.13 -8.93
C SER A 146 -8.83 -10.24 -8.09
N MET A 147 -8.69 -10.55 -6.80
CA MET A 147 -7.80 -9.84 -5.87
C MET A 147 -6.38 -10.42 -5.83
N ARG A 148 -6.04 -11.31 -6.77
CA ARG A 148 -4.68 -11.88 -6.88
C ARG A 148 -3.65 -10.81 -7.22
N GLY A 149 -2.42 -11.02 -6.76
CA GLY A 149 -1.25 -10.28 -7.23
C GLY A 149 -1.24 -8.80 -6.86
N ARG A 150 -1.77 -8.44 -5.67
CA ARG A 150 -1.85 -7.05 -5.17
C ARG A 150 -2.59 -6.12 -6.13
N TRP A 151 -3.71 -6.59 -6.70
CA TRP A 151 -4.51 -5.82 -7.64
C TRP A 151 -5.07 -4.52 -7.02
N LEU A 152 -5.43 -4.55 -5.73
CA LEU A 152 -5.86 -3.34 -5.03
C LEU A 152 -4.66 -2.42 -4.76
N PRO A 153 -4.85 -1.09 -4.91
CA PRO A 153 -3.79 -0.13 -4.64
C PRO A 153 -3.37 -0.19 -3.17
N GLU A 154 -2.06 -0.09 -2.92
CA GLU A 154 -1.54 0.07 -1.57
C GLU A 154 -2.01 1.38 -0.95
N LYS A 155 -2.06 1.40 0.39
CA LYS A 155 -2.33 2.64 1.14
C LYS A 155 -1.23 3.65 0.83
N PRO A 156 -1.54 4.95 0.81
CA PRO A 156 -0.49 5.95 0.87
C PRO A 156 0.39 5.69 2.09
N ASN A 157 1.68 5.95 1.95
CA ASN A 157 2.67 5.71 2.99
C ASN A 157 3.45 7.00 3.24
N GLU A 158 3.51 7.41 4.50
CA GLU A 158 4.30 8.53 5.00
C GLU A 158 5.48 8.00 5.78
N ILE A 159 6.66 8.44 5.35
CA ILE A 159 7.96 8.11 5.91
C ILE A 159 8.66 9.45 6.15
N TYR A 160 9.39 9.58 7.26
CA TYR A 160 10.11 10.78 7.68
C TYR A 160 9.24 12.00 8.04
N ALA A 161 7.98 11.79 8.43
CA ALA A 161 7.21 12.75 9.20
C ALA A 161 7.18 12.33 10.68
N PHE A 162 7.05 13.29 11.60
CA PHE A 162 6.84 12.97 13.01
C PHE A 162 5.36 12.75 13.30
N ALA A 163 5.02 11.86 14.24
CA ALA A 163 3.63 11.60 14.60
C ALA A 163 2.90 12.87 15.06
N GLY A 164 3.58 13.73 15.82
CA GLY A 164 3.05 15.02 16.27
C GLY A 164 2.86 16.08 15.19
N GLU A 165 3.28 15.84 13.94
CA GLU A 165 3.01 16.73 12.81
C GLU A 165 1.66 16.45 12.14
N PHE A 166 1.08 15.28 12.43
CA PHE A 166 -0.21 14.88 11.91
C PHE A 166 -1.36 15.62 12.62
N PRO A 167 -2.43 16.06 11.93
CA PRO A 167 -2.63 16.11 10.48
C PRO A 167 -2.30 17.47 9.83
N TRP A 168 -1.84 18.47 10.57
CA TRP A 168 -1.80 19.85 10.07
C TRP A 168 -0.60 20.14 9.18
N CYS A 169 0.57 19.55 9.47
CA CYS A 169 1.84 19.92 8.86
C CYS A 169 1.82 19.72 7.33
N SER A 170 2.50 20.60 6.59
CA SER A 170 2.65 20.47 5.13
C SER A 170 3.49 19.26 4.73
N SER A 171 4.39 18.79 5.60
CA SER A 171 5.27 17.62 5.41
C SER A 171 4.49 16.33 5.15
N PHE A 172 3.34 16.15 5.81
CA PHE A 172 2.47 15.00 5.61
C PHE A 172 1.79 15.09 4.24
N GLY A 173 1.97 14.09 3.39
CA GLY A 173 1.31 14.03 2.09
C GLY A 173 -0.22 14.08 2.16
N SER A 174 -0.82 14.65 1.12
CA SER A 174 -2.29 14.63 0.94
C SER A 174 -2.62 13.80 -0.29
N TYR A 175 -3.27 12.66 -0.08
CA TYR A 175 -3.68 11.75 -1.15
C TYR A 175 -5.21 11.68 -1.23
N PRO A 176 -5.85 12.72 -1.81
CA PRO A 176 -7.31 12.80 -1.81
C PRO A 176 -7.96 11.79 -2.76
N GLN A 177 -7.20 11.17 -3.68
CA GLN A 177 -7.79 10.31 -4.69
C GLN A 177 -6.83 9.24 -5.22
N THR A 178 -7.38 8.06 -5.45
CA THR A 178 -6.76 6.90 -6.12
C THR A 178 -7.69 6.42 -7.23
N VAL A 179 -7.15 5.88 -8.31
CA VAL A 179 -7.93 5.34 -9.43
C VAL A 179 -7.91 3.82 -9.41
N LEU A 180 -9.08 3.20 -9.42
CA LEU A 180 -9.26 1.77 -9.63
C LEU A 180 -9.60 1.51 -11.11
N ARG A 181 -8.69 0.85 -11.83
CA ARG A 181 -8.81 0.57 -13.27
C ARG A 181 -9.20 -0.89 -13.49
N PHE A 182 -10.36 -1.12 -14.09
CA PHE A 182 -10.90 -2.45 -14.41
C PHE A 182 -10.83 -2.70 -15.91
N VAL A 183 -10.00 -3.65 -16.34
CA VAL A 183 -9.90 -4.05 -17.74
C VAL A 183 -11.16 -4.84 -18.13
N THR A 184 -11.93 -4.34 -19.09
CA THR A 184 -13.19 -4.97 -19.55
C THR A 184 -13.02 -5.74 -20.85
N GLU A 185 -12.12 -5.28 -21.72
CA GLU A 185 -11.77 -5.95 -22.97
C GLU A 185 -10.26 -5.92 -23.16
N ARG A 186 -9.70 -7.04 -23.59
CA ARG A 186 -8.30 -7.15 -23.99
C ARG A 186 -8.25 -7.71 -25.41
N LYS A 187 -7.67 -6.96 -26.34
CA LYS A 187 -7.48 -7.39 -27.73
C LYS A 187 -5.99 -7.34 -28.05
N VAL A 188 -5.47 -8.45 -28.58
CA VAL A 188 -4.13 -8.47 -29.18
C VAL A 188 -4.32 -8.04 -30.63
N ILE A 189 -3.70 -6.93 -31.01
CA ILE A 189 -3.68 -6.46 -32.39
C ILE A 189 -2.26 -6.51 -32.92
N GLU A 190 -2.13 -6.75 -34.21
CA GLU A 190 -0.84 -6.72 -34.89
C GLU A 190 -0.65 -5.33 -35.50
N VAL A 191 0.32 -4.58 -35.01
CA VAL A 191 0.60 -3.21 -35.47
C VAL A 191 1.96 -3.18 -36.14
N MET A 192 1.99 -2.66 -37.35
CA MET A 192 3.22 -2.45 -38.10
C MET A 192 3.99 -1.25 -37.53
N ARG A 193 4.96 -1.52 -36.64
CA ARG A 193 5.84 -0.50 -36.06
C ARG A 193 7.14 -0.42 -36.87
N PRO A 194 7.69 0.77 -37.09
CA PRO A 194 9.06 0.89 -37.60
C PRO A 194 10.02 0.35 -36.53
N ARG A 195 10.64 -0.80 -36.80
CA ARG A 195 11.70 -1.40 -35.99
C ARG A 195 12.78 -1.88 -36.94
N GLY A 196 13.93 -1.20 -36.89
CA GLY A 196 15.10 -1.49 -37.73
C GLY A 196 15.35 -0.42 -38.80
N VAL A 197 16.63 -0.17 -39.04
CA VAL A 197 17.15 0.68 -40.11
C VAL A 197 17.72 -0.25 -41.17
N ALA A 198 17.20 -0.20 -42.40
CA ALA A 198 17.84 -0.86 -43.53
C ALA A 198 18.93 0.07 -44.07
N LEU A 199 20.19 -0.31 -43.82
CA LEU A 199 21.35 0.22 -44.53
C LEU A 199 21.61 -0.71 -45.72
N THR A 200 21.84 -0.13 -46.90
CA THR A 200 22.00 -0.84 -48.17
C THR A 200 22.88 -2.09 -48.04
N GLY A 201 22.25 -3.27 -48.16
CA GLY A 201 22.91 -4.58 -48.21
C GLY A 201 22.97 -5.39 -46.91
N LYS A 202 22.67 -4.84 -45.72
CA LYS A 202 22.65 -5.61 -44.45
C LYS A 202 21.50 -5.19 -43.51
N SER A 203 20.80 -6.20 -42.98
CA SER A 203 19.77 -6.04 -41.95
C SER A 203 20.43 -5.76 -40.60
N VAL A 204 20.03 -4.69 -39.90
CA VAL A 204 20.48 -4.40 -38.53
C VAL A 204 19.26 -4.55 -37.59
N GLU A 205 19.41 -5.29 -36.50
CA GLU A 205 18.29 -5.68 -35.63
C GLU A 205 17.81 -4.56 -34.69
N SER A 206 18.63 -3.52 -34.47
CA SER A 206 18.27 -2.42 -33.59
C SER A 206 18.73 -1.02 -34.04
N MET A 207 17.98 0.01 -33.66
CA MET A 207 18.36 1.43 -33.85
C MET A 207 19.66 1.78 -33.10
N ARG A 208 19.93 1.07 -32.00
CA ARG A 208 21.10 1.28 -31.13
C ARG A 208 22.39 0.81 -31.82
N GLU A 209 22.34 -0.32 -32.54
CA GLU A 209 23.44 -0.79 -33.40
C GLU A 209 23.65 0.13 -34.61
N ALA A 210 22.57 0.58 -35.26
CA ALA A 210 22.69 1.53 -36.37
C ALA A 210 23.38 2.84 -35.94
N LEU A 211 23.03 3.37 -34.77
CA LEU A 211 23.67 4.56 -34.17
C LEU A 211 25.11 4.29 -33.72
N ALA A 212 25.42 3.09 -33.23
CA ALA A 212 26.79 2.71 -32.84
C ALA A 212 27.71 2.59 -34.07
N LEU A 213 27.21 2.04 -35.18
CA LEU A 213 27.93 1.98 -36.46
C LEU A 213 28.20 3.38 -37.03
N LEU A 214 27.22 4.30 -36.93
CA LEU A 214 27.40 5.70 -37.35
C LEU A 214 28.37 6.49 -36.46
N ARG A 215 28.40 6.24 -35.14
CA ARG A 215 29.29 6.96 -34.19
C ARG A 215 30.73 6.46 -34.18
N THR A 216 30.97 5.19 -34.51
CA THR A 216 32.30 4.57 -34.36
C THR A 216 33.18 4.73 -35.59
N GLY A 217 32.63 5.16 -36.74
CA GLY A 217 33.40 5.42 -37.97
C GLY A 217 34.17 4.21 -38.50
N LYS A 218 33.92 3.00 -38.00
CA LYS A 218 34.65 1.80 -38.42
C LYS A 218 34.08 1.28 -39.74
N PRO A 219 34.94 1.00 -40.74
CA PRO A 219 34.48 0.48 -42.02
C PRO A 219 33.95 -0.95 -41.85
N LEU A 220 32.86 -1.28 -42.54
CA LEU A 220 32.49 -2.67 -42.78
C LEU A 220 33.53 -3.31 -43.72
N PRO A 221 33.68 -4.66 -43.73
CA PRO A 221 34.79 -5.34 -44.39
C PRO A 221 34.97 -5.03 -45.88
N ASN A 222 33.96 -4.47 -46.56
CA ASN A 222 34.03 -4.04 -47.95
C ASN A 222 33.31 -2.69 -48.13
N GLY A 223 34.07 -1.58 -48.17
CA GLY A 223 33.65 -0.32 -48.78
C GLY A 223 33.01 0.74 -47.87
N PHE A 224 33.36 2.00 -48.15
CA PHE A 224 32.94 3.24 -47.49
C PHE A 224 31.43 3.34 -47.24
N ILE A 225 31.04 4.01 -46.13
CA ILE A 225 29.66 4.47 -45.94
C ILE A 225 29.44 5.62 -46.93
N ASP A 226 28.67 5.36 -47.97
CA ASP A 226 28.17 6.41 -48.86
C ASP A 226 27.26 7.36 -48.05
N ALA A 227 27.61 8.64 -48.01
CA ALA A 227 26.83 9.68 -47.33
C ALA A 227 25.43 9.88 -47.96
N SER A 228 25.15 9.25 -49.10
CA SER A 228 23.82 9.19 -49.74
C SER A 228 22.99 7.96 -49.33
N ALA A 229 23.46 7.13 -48.38
CA ALA A 229 22.75 5.94 -47.94
C ALA A 229 21.35 6.27 -47.38
N ASN A 230 20.33 6.01 -48.20
CA ASN A 230 18.92 6.17 -47.84
C ASN A 230 18.54 5.15 -46.76
N VAL A 231 18.53 5.59 -45.50
CA VAL A 231 18.00 4.82 -44.37
C VAL A 231 16.50 4.63 -44.55
N LYS A 232 16.09 3.40 -44.92
CA LYS A 232 14.66 3.03 -44.96
C LYS A 232 14.28 2.36 -43.65
N LEU A 233 13.24 2.89 -43.00
CA LEU A 233 12.66 2.28 -41.79
C LEU A 233 11.91 1.00 -42.19
N LYS A 234 12.39 -0.15 -41.68
CA LYS A 234 11.67 -1.41 -41.87
C LYS A 234 10.51 -1.47 -40.88
N ARG A 235 9.31 -1.74 -41.38
CA ARG A 235 8.13 -1.98 -40.53
C ARG A 235 8.04 -3.48 -40.23
N VAL A 236 7.96 -3.82 -38.94
CA VAL A 236 7.84 -5.20 -38.47
C VAL A 236 6.50 -5.33 -37.73
N PRO A 237 5.77 -6.45 -37.90
CA PRO A 237 4.58 -6.71 -37.12
C PRO A 237 4.94 -6.85 -35.64
N VAL A 238 4.37 -5.98 -34.80
CA VAL A 238 4.49 -6.05 -33.34
C VAL A 238 3.11 -6.38 -32.77
N ARG A 239 3.04 -7.44 -31.98
CA ARG A 239 1.83 -7.77 -31.22
C ARG A 239 1.68 -6.75 -30.08
N GLU A 240 0.66 -5.91 -30.19
CA GLU A 240 0.30 -4.94 -29.16
C GLU A 240 -0.99 -5.37 -28.46
N VAL A 241 -1.03 -5.16 -27.16
CA VAL A 241 -2.24 -5.39 -26.37
C VAL A 241 -2.97 -4.06 -26.24
N ARG A 242 -4.18 -3.97 -26.82
CA ARG A 242 -5.10 -2.89 -26.54
C ARG A 242 -6.10 -3.32 -25.48
N GLU A 243 -6.24 -2.48 -24.46
CA GLU A 243 -7.18 -2.70 -23.36
C GLU A 243 -8.21 -1.58 -23.36
N LYS A 244 -9.49 -1.96 -23.23
CA LYS A 244 -10.50 -1.03 -22.74
C LYS A 244 -10.64 -1.24 -21.25
N ALA A 245 -10.72 -0.14 -20.52
CA ALA A 245 -10.89 -0.18 -19.08
C ALA A 245 -11.93 0.83 -18.62
N VAL A 246 -12.58 0.51 -17.52
CA VAL A 246 -13.43 1.43 -16.76
C VAL A 246 -12.67 1.85 -15.51
N GLU A 247 -12.66 3.14 -15.23
CA GLU A 247 -11.94 3.71 -14.10
C GLU A 247 -12.90 4.31 -13.08
N TYR A 248 -12.61 4.07 -11.80
CA TYR A 248 -13.34 4.62 -10.68
C TYR A 248 -12.40 5.41 -9.78
N LYS A 249 -12.76 6.67 -9.52
CA LYS A 249 -12.04 7.53 -8.58
C LYS A 249 -12.54 7.24 -7.17
N VAL A 250 -11.64 6.85 -6.29
CA VAL A 250 -11.93 6.51 -4.89
C VAL A 250 -10.95 7.21 -3.96
N VAL A 251 -11.29 7.26 -2.68
CA VAL A 251 -10.41 7.74 -1.62
C VAL A 251 -10.04 6.57 -0.71
N ILE A 252 -8.76 6.43 -0.37
CA ILE A 252 -8.32 5.56 0.71
C ILE A 252 -8.32 6.42 1.99
N PRO A 253 -9.17 6.13 2.99
CA PRO A 253 -9.41 7.02 4.12
C PRO A 253 -8.31 6.95 5.20
N VAL A 254 -7.23 6.22 4.94
CA VAL A 254 -6.12 5.99 5.86
C VAL A 254 -4.77 6.17 5.16
N CYS A 255 -3.73 6.32 5.96
CA CYS A 255 -2.34 6.39 5.53
C CYS A 255 -1.49 5.52 6.44
N ASP A 256 -0.58 4.73 5.86
CA ASP A 256 0.45 4.07 6.65
C ASP A 256 1.50 5.09 7.09
N PHE A 257 1.99 4.89 8.32
CA PHE A 257 3.04 5.69 8.93
C PHE A 257 4.16 4.78 9.37
N HIS A 258 5.37 5.09 8.92
CA HIS A 258 6.56 4.33 9.25
C HIS A 258 7.64 5.26 9.80
N TRP A 259 8.31 4.77 10.83
CA TRP A 259 9.49 5.39 11.42
C TRP A 259 10.64 4.38 11.35
N GLU A 260 11.73 4.75 10.68
CA GLU A 260 12.91 3.88 10.51
C GLU A 260 13.94 4.05 11.64
N GLY A 261 13.81 5.11 12.45
CA GLY A 261 14.72 5.42 13.53
C GLY A 261 14.41 4.65 14.83
N PRO A 262 15.36 4.63 15.77
CA PRO A 262 15.11 4.12 17.12
C PRO A 262 13.95 4.85 17.78
N THR A 263 13.24 4.12 18.62
CA THR A 263 12.24 4.65 19.55
C THR A 263 12.79 4.54 20.96
N ILE A 264 12.29 5.33 21.90
CA ILE A 264 12.76 5.31 23.30
C ILE A 264 12.80 3.86 23.84
N ASP A 265 11.75 3.10 23.56
CA ASP A 265 11.58 1.74 24.10
C ASP A 265 12.01 0.62 23.13
N ASP A 266 12.67 0.96 22.01
CA ASP A 266 12.98 0.00 20.91
C ASP A 266 11.73 -0.76 20.38
N GLU A 267 10.53 -0.22 20.62
CA GLU A 267 9.26 -0.75 20.13
C GLU A 267 8.81 -0.06 18.82
N PRO A 268 8.33 -0.82 17.81
CA PRO A 268 7.82 -0.22 16.59
C PRO A 268 6.66 0.76 16.82
N THR A 269 6.88 2.05 16.52
CA THR A 269 5.86 3.12 16.59
C THR A 269 5.22 3.43 15.24
N GLY A 270 5.46 2.60 14.23
CA GLY A 270 4.71 2.62 12.98
C GLY A 270 3.24 2.24 13.18
N GLY A 271 2.38 2.59 12.22
CA GLY A 271 0.96 2.27 12.30
C GLY A 271 0.14 2.90 11.20
N VAL A 272 -1.13 3.15 11.51
CA VAL A 272 -2.09 3.73 10.56
C VAL A 272 -2.60 5.04 11.13
N PHE A 273 -2.55 6.10 10.34
CA PHE A 273 -3.26 7.34 10.61
C PHE A 273 -4.49 7.46 9.73
N LEU A 274 -5.43 8.30 10.16
CA LEU A 274 -6.50 8.78 9.29
C LEU A 274 -5.89 9.54 8.11
N ALA A 275 -6.50 9.49 6.92
CA ALA A 275 -6.01 10.31 5.82
C ALA A 275 -6.10 11.80 6.17
N LYS A 276 -5.01 12.55 5.92
CA LYS A 276 -4.87 13.97 6.27
C LYS A 276 -6.07 14.84 5.91
N HIS A 277 -6.60 14.67 4.69
CA HIS A 277 -7.73 15.45 4.19
C HIS A 277 -9.04 15.13 4.92
N LEU A 278 -9.27 13.89 5.36
CA LEU A 278 -10.42 13.55 6.22
C LEU A 278 -10.27 14.24 7.57
N ALA A 279 -9.09 14.14 8.19
CA ALA A 279 -8.83 14.74 9.49
C ALA A 279 -9.04 16.27 9.46
N LYS A 280 -8.57 16.95 8.39
CA LYS A 280 -8.81 18.38 8.18
C LYS A 280 -10.28 18.73 7.95
N ASP A 281 -10.98 18.02 7.06
CA ASP A 281 -12.39 18.28 6.72
C ASP A 281 -13.37 18.02 7.87
N MET A 282 -12.96 17.18 8.82
CA MET A 282 -13.69 16.86 10.05
C MET A 282 -13.23 17.70 11.26
N ASN A 283 -12.24 18.59 11.07
CA ASN A 283 -11.64 19.41 12.14
C ASN A 283 -11.15 18.58 13.35
N LEU A 284 -10.50 17.45 13.06
CA LEU A 284 -9.97 16.54 14.07
C LEU A 284 -8.58 16.97 14.51
N ARG A 285 -8.26 16.68 15.78
CA ARG A 285 -7.00 17.05 16.42
C ARG A 285 -6.29 15.80 16.90
N TRP A 286 -4.96 15.79 16.78
CA TRP A 286 -4.14 14.70 17.28
C TRP A 286 -4.30 14.54 18.79
N ILE A 287 -4.28 13.29 19.28
CA ILE A 287 -4.24 12.94 20.69
C ILE A 287 -2.82 12.47 21.01
N PRO A 288 -1.93 13.32 21.56
CA PRO A 288 -0.62 12.88 22.02
C PRO A 288 -0.73 11.83 23.14
N PRO A 289 0.16 10.85 23.23
CA PRO A 289 1.16 10.43 22.23
C PRO A 289 0.61 9.35 21.25
N THR A 290 -0.70 9.20 21.11
CA THR A 290 -1.31 8.12 20.32
C THR A 290 -1.20 8.35 18.81
N ARG A 291 -1.64 7.40 17.97
CA ARG A 291 -1.90 7.65 16.54
C ARG A 291 -3.35 8.05 16.25
N ASP A 292 -4.13 8.29 17.30
CA ASP A 292 -5.53 8.61 17.21
C ASP A 292 -5.78 10.12 17.20
N VAL A 293 -6.98 10.47 16.75
CA VAL A 293 -7.48 11.85 16.75
C VAL A 293 -8.76 11.96 17.56
N ALA A 294 -9.02 13.16 18.06
CA ALA A 294 -10.24 13.56 18.74
C ALA A 294 -11.00 14.60 17.93
N ASP A 295 -12.31 14.69 18.18
CA ASP A 295 -13.12 15.79 17.70
C ASP A 295 -12.85 17.10 18.47
N ALA A 296 -13.49 18.19 18.04
CA ALA A 296 -13.32 19.50 18.68
C ALA A 296 -13.75 19.54 20.16
N ALA A 297 -14.55 18.59 20.62
CA ALA A 297 -14.96 18.45 22.03
C ALA A 297 -14.00 17.56 22.83
N GLY A 298 -12.89 17.12 22.24
CA GLY A 298 -11.91 16.24 22.89
C GLY A 298 -12.33 14.78 22.96
N ARG A 299 -13.45 14.38 22.33
CA ARG A 299 -13.89 12.99 22.32
C ARG A 299 -13.12 12.23 21.24
N ARG A 300 -12.58 11.06 21.60
CA ARG A 300 -11.84 10.19 20.69
C ARG A 300 -12.68 9.91 19.42
N ALA A 301 -12.06 10.08 18.27
CA ALA A 301 -12.68 9.98 16.95
C ALA A 301 -12.14 8.78 16.14
N THR A 302 -10.92 8.34 16.41
CA THR A 302 -10.35 7.09 15.87
C THR A 302 -9.84 6.19 16.98
N CYS A 303 -9.76 4.89 16.70
CA CYS A 303 -9.12 3.91 17.58
C CYS A 303 -8.28 2.95 16.75
N GLN A 304 -7.02 2.73 17.13
CA GLN A 304 -6.17 1.68 16.55
C GLN A 304 -5.95 0.55 17.57
N THR A 305 -6.06 -0.71 17.12
CA THR A 305 -5.77 -1.88 17.94
C THR A 305 -4.71 -2.76 17.30
N ASP A 306 -3.90 -3.41 18.13
CA ASP A 306 -2.98 -4.46 17.72
C ASP A 306 -3.14 -5.67 18.65
N TYR A 307 -2.89 -6.88 18.17
CA TYR A 307 -2.92 -8.08 18.99
C TYR A 307 -2.08 -9.17 18.36
N GLY A 308 -1.43 -9.96 19.21
CA GLY A 308 -0.42 -10.92 18.79
C GLY A 308 0.99 -10.36 18.95
N ASP A 309 1.94 -11.24 18.73
CA ASP A 309 3.37 -10.95 18.79
C ASP A 309 3.84 -10.23 17.50
N HIS A 310 5.02 -9.63 17.53
CA HIS A 310 5.66 -9.05 16.34
C HIS A 310 6.04 -10.10 15.29
N SER A 311 6.05 -11.39 15.67
CA SER A 311 6.07 -12.47 14.71
C SER A 311 4.89 -12.31 13.73
N ARG A 312 5.16 -12.51 12.43
CA ARG A 312 4.17 -12.31 11.36
C ARG A 312 3.04 -13.35 11.35
N ASP A 313 2.89 -14.10 12.45
CA ASP A 313 2.03 -15.26 12.60
C ASP A 313 1.02 -14.93 13.72
N ASN A 314 -0.28 -15.20 13.51
CA ASN A 314 -1.33 -15.00 14.52
C ASN A 314 -1.46 -13.55 15.05
N ARG A 315 -1.56 -12.57 14.14
CA ARG A 315 -1.65 -11.13 14.44
C ARG A 315 -2.97 -10.52 13.96
N GLN A 316 -3.46 -9.50 14.66
CA GLN A 316 -4.63 -8.70 14.30
C GLN A 316 -4.33 -7.22 14.48
N THR A 317 -4.44 -6.43 13.42
CA THR A 317 -4.42 -4.97 13.50
C THR A 317 -5.70 -4.42 12.91
N MET A 318 -6.27 -3.39 13.53
CA MET A 318 -7.47 -2.74 13.04
C MET A 318 -7.38 -1.23 13.30
N PHE A 319 -7.95 -0.43 12.41
CA PHE A 319 -8.06 1.01 12.55
C PHE A 319 -9.51 1.43 12.33
N PHE A 320 -10.09 2.12 13.31
CA PHE A 320 -11.50 2.50 13.34
C PHE A 320 -11.68 4.02 13.36
N ILE A 321 -12.85 4.45 12.92
CA ILE A 321 -13.37 5.81 13.10
C ILE A 321 -14.77 5.75 13.70
N ARG A 322 -15.15 6.75 14.50
CA ARG A 322 -16.50 6.89 15.06
C ARG A 322 -17.54 7.07 13.96
N GLU A 323 -18.66 6.35 14.05
CA GLU A 323 -19.66 6.28 12.97
C GLU A 323 -20.34 7.64 12.69
N ASP A 324 -20.66 8.42 13.73
CA ASP A 324 -21.31 9.73 13.61
C ASP A 324 -20.50 10.70 12.72
N LEU A 325 -19.19 10.80 12.99
CA LEU A 325 -18.27 11.64 12.23
C LEU A 325 -18.18 11.17 10.77
N LEU A 326 -17.99 9.87 10.57
CA LEU A 326 -17.85 9.31 9.23
C LEU A 326 -19.11 9.50 8.40
N GLN A 327 -20.30 9.22 8.96
CA GLN A 327 -21.57 9.37 8.26
C GLN A 327 -21.83 10.84 7.90
N ASP A 328 -21.49 11.79 8.78
CA ASP A 328 -21.54 13.23 8.46
C ASP A 328 -20.67 13.59 7.26
N TYR A 329 -19.41 13.17 7.29
CA TYR A 329 -18.47 13.42 6.21
C TYR A 329 -18.94 12.82 4.88
N LEU A 330 -19.37 11.54 4.89
CA LEU A 330 -19.86 10.85 3.69
C LEU A 330 -21.09 11.55 3.10
N ARG A 331 -22.01 12.03 3.95
CA ARG A 331 -23.18 12.79 3.52
C ARG A 331 -22.78 14.12 2.87
N ARG A 332 -21.93 14.91 3.52
CA ARG A 332 -21.44 16.21 3.00
C ARG A 332 -20.70 16.05 1.67
N LYS A 333 -19.87 15.01 1.53
CA LYS A 333 -19.07 14.75 0.32
C LYS A 333 -19.81 13.94 -0.75
N LYS A 334 -21.07 13.54 -0.51
CA LYS A 334 -21.87 12.67 -1.41
C LYS A 334 -21.13 11.37 -1.75
N GLN A 335 -20.50 10.77 -0.75
CA GLN A 335 -19.71 9.54 -0.86
C GLN A 335 -20.37 8.37 -0.13
N VAL A 336 -19.92 7.16 -0.44
CA VAL A 336 -20.30 5.92 0.22
C VAL A 336 -19.03 5.15 0.55
N LEU A 337 -18.96 4.59 1.76
CA LEU A 337 -17.89 3.69 2.13
C LEU A 337 -18.15 2.28 1.58
N ILE A 338 -17.16 1.74 0.89
CA ILE A 338 -17.12 0.37 0.40
C ILE A 338 -15.94 -0.34 1.07
N TRP A 339 -16.20 -1.46 1.73
CA TRP A 339 -15.14 -2.34 2.22
C TRP A 339 -14.82 -3.40 1.18
N VAL A 340 -13.54 -3.67 1.02
CA VAL A 340 -13.06 -4.90 0.42
C VAL A 340 -12.28 -5.64 1.49
N SER A 341 -12.72 -6.86 1.81
CA SER A 341 -11.94 -7.78 2.64
C SER A 341 -11.40 -8.88 1.74
N TRP A 342 -10.09 -9.06 1.67
CA TRP A 342 -9.48 -10.04 0.77
C TRP A 342 -8.25 -10.67 1.39
N GLY A 343 -7.93 -11.85 0.92
CA GLY A 343 -6.74 -12.52 1.37
C GLY A 343 -6.58 -13.88 0.73
N GLU A 344 -5.68 -14.65 1.30
CA GLU A 344 -5.35 -15.96 0.80
C GLU A 344 -5.40 -16.95 1.94
N ARG A 345 -5.91 -18.14 1.63
CA ARG A 345 -5.67 -19.33 2.43
C ARG A 345 -4.70 -20.21 1.71
N GLY A 346 -3.73 -20.75 2.41
CA GLY A 346 -2.65 -21.47 1.78
C GLY A 346 -1.82 -22.25 2.77
N ILE A 347 -0.66 -22.62 2.29
CA ILE A 347 0.31 -23.40 3.04
C ILE A 347 1.06 -22.49 3.99
N SER A 348 1.30 -22.98 5.20
CA SER A 348 2.18 -22.33 6.17
C SER A 348 3.50 -21.93 5.52
N ARG A 349 3.97 -20.71 5.82
CA ARG A 349 5.24 -20.19 5.30
C ARG A 349 6.42 -21.11 5.61
N SER A 350 6.37 -21.82 6.73
CA SER A 350 7.38 -22.81 7.13
C SER A 350 7.51 -23.99 6.17
N LEU A 351 6.46 -24.29 5.38
CA LEU A 351 6.39 -25.44 4.47
C LEU A 351 6.46 -25.04 2.98
N ILE A 352 6.61 -23.74 2.67
CA ILE A 352 6.63 -23.26 1.27
C ILE A 352 7.78 -23.86 0.48
N LYS A 353 8.98 -23.94 1.07
CA LYS A 353 10.18 -24.49 0.40
C LYS A 353 10.01 -25.94 0.00
N ASP A 354 9.34 -26.73 0.83
CA ASP A 354 9.08 -28.14 0.54
C ASP A 354 7.96 -28.29 -0.49
N PHE A 355 6.95 -27.42 -0.45
CA PHE A 355 5.91 -27.39 -1.47
C PHE A 355 6.43 -27.05 -2.86
N GLU A 356 7.32 -26.07 -2.98
CA GLU A 356 7.90 -25.66 -4.27
C GLU A 356 8.60 -26.82 -4.99
N LYS A 357 9.19 -27.75 -4.25
CA LYS A 357 9.83 -28.96 -4.80
C LYS A 357 8.83 -29.99 -5.35
N HIS A 358 7.57 -29.94 -4.91
CA HIS A 358 6.53 -30.94 -5.21
C HIS A 358 5.26 -30.31 -5.77
N ARG A 359 5.39 -29.14 -6.42
CA ARG A 359 4.25 -28.33 -6.88
C ARG A 359 3.28 -29.08 -7.81
N GLU A 360 3.81 -29.95 -8.66
CA GLU A 360 3.01 -30.76 -9.59
C GLU A 360 2.10 -31.77 -8.87
N GLU A 361 2.54 -32.28 -7.71
CA GLU A 361 1.80 -33.24 -6.88
C GLU A 361 0.71 -32.54 -6.04
N TYR A 362 1.02 -31.35 -5.52
CA TYR A 362 0.17 -30.66 -4.54
C TYR A 362 -0.79 -29.62 -5.13
N GLY A 363 -0.61 -29.18 -6.38
CA GLY A 363 -1.52 -28.23 -7.06
C GLY A 363 -1.26 -26.76 -6.71
N GLU A 364 -2.31 -25.92 -6.60
CA GLU A 364 -2.16 -24.50 -6.24
C GLU A 364 -1.82 -24.34 -4.74
N PRO A 365 -0.76 -23.60 -4.36
CA PRO A 365 -0.32 -23.43 -2.97
C PRO A 365 -1.28 -22.60 -2.11
N PHE A 366 -2.19 -21.88 -2.75
CA PHE A 366 -3.12 -20.99 -2.09
C PHE A 366 -4.42 -20.82 -2.89
N LYS A 367 -5.44 -20.32 -2.21
CA LYS A 367 -6.69 -19.89 -2.81
C LYS A 367 -7.04 -18.51 -2.29
N VAL A 368 -7.32 -17.62 -3.23
CA VAL A 368 -7.76 -16.25 -2.93
C VAL A 368 -9.24 -16.25 -2.62
N PHE A 369 -9.60 -15.43 -1.65
CA PHE A 369 -10.99 -15.10 -1.35
C PHE A 369 -11.12 -13.59 -1.18
N HIS A 370 -12.32 -13.08 -1.43
CA HIS A 370 -12.66 -11.71 -1.09
C HIS A 370 -14.15 -11.54 -0.86
N THR A 371 -14.49 -10.50 -0.12
CA THR A 371 -15.87 -10.05 0.09
C THR A 371 -15.92 -8.54 -0.09
N VAL A 372 -17.06 -8.04 -0.58
CA VAL A 372 -17.30 -6.61 -0.78
C VAL A 372 -18.57 -6.23 -0.05
N LYS A 373 -18.45 -5.28 0.89
CA LYS A 373 -19.56 -4.75 1.69
C LYS A 373 -19.63 -3.24 1.52
N ARG A 374 -20.77 -2.66 1.89
CA ARG A 374 -20.97 -1.22 1.87
C ARG A 374 -21.57 -0.78 3.18
N LEU A 375 -21.12 0.37 3.66
CA LEU A 375 -21.75 1.00 4.81
C LEU A 375 -23.16 1.44 4.40
N ARG A 376 -24.17 1.03 5.16
CA ARG A 376 -25.53 1.53 4.97
C ARG A 376 -25.61 2.92 5.60
N SER A 377 -26.27 3.86 4.94
CA SER A 377 -26.61 5.13 5.56
C SER A 377 -27.64 4.85 6.64
N THR A 378 -27.29 5.12 7.89
CA THR A 378 -28.28 5.23 8.96
C THR A 378 -28.94 6.59 8.75
N VAL A 379 -30.23 6.62 8.44
CA VAL A 379 -31.00 7.86 8.46
C VAL A 379 -31.19 8.15 9.95
N TYR A 380 -30.51 9.16 10.46
CA TYR A 380 -30.81 9.76 11.76
C TYR A 380 -31.64 11.01 11.51
#